data_AF-A0A661CC00-F1
#
_entry.id   AF-A0A661CC00-F1
#
_cell.length_a   1.000
_cell.length_b   1.000
_cell.length_c   1.000
_cell.angle_alpha   90.00
_cell.angle_beta   90.00
_cell.angle_gamma   90.00
#
_symmetry.space_group_name_H-M   'P 1'
#
loop_
_entity.id
_entity.type
_entity.pdbx_description
1 polymer ?
#
loop_
_entity_poly.entity_id
_entity_poly.type
_entity_poly.pdbx_seq_one_letter_code
_entity_poly.pdbx_strand_id
1 'polypeptide(L)'
;LPTWLEYMMTVLEGMPEHILPEPPGLVYSRINKITGKLARPNDPDAMFEVFRSEHAPSALNNDTQAPVFDSDSGDSEIIDLF
;
A
#
# COMPACT_ATOMS: atom_id res chain seq x y z
N LEU A 1 -2.29 -28.70 -6.47
CA LEU A 1 -3.57 -27.97 -6.35
C LEU A 1 -4.81 -28.76 -6.80
N PRO A 2 -4.78 -29.68 -7.78
CA PRO A 2 -5.99 -30.39 -8.23
C PRO A 2 -6.78 -31.09 -7.10
N THR A 3 -6.08 -31.82 -6.23
CA THR A 3 -6.68 -32.54 -5.09
C THR A 3 -7.40 -31.62 -4.09
N TRP A 4 -6.89 -30.41 -3.86
CA TRP A 4 -7.54 -29.47 -2.95
C TRP A 4 -8.85 -28.95 -3.53
N LEU A 5 -8.86 -28.66 -4.84
CA LEU A 5 -10.07 -28.21 -5.54
C LEU A 5 -11.14 -29.31 -5.54
N GLU A 6 -10.77 -30.55 -5.89
CA GLU A 6 -11.70 -31.70 -5.88
C GLU A 6 -12.36 -31.90 -4.51
N TYR A 7 -11.56 -31.87 -3.44
CA TYR A 7 -12.08 -32.00 -2.09
C TYR A 7 -13.00 -30.84 -1.69
N MET A 8 -12.59 -29.59 -1.93
CA MET A 8 -13.37 -28.42 -1.55
C MET A 8 -14.68 -28.29 -2.34
N MET A 9 -14.70 -28.70 -3.61
CA MET A 9 -15.92 -28.77 -4.40
C MET A 9 -16.97 -29.69 -3.76
N THR A 10 -16.56 -30.86 -3.27
CA THR A 10 -17.48 -31.81 -2.62
C THR A 10 -17.92 -31.34 -1.24
N VAL A 11 -16.99 -30.85 -0.40
CA VAL A 11 -17.34 -30.52 0.99
C VAL A 11 -18.11 -29.21 1.15
N LEU A 12 -17.96 -28.27 0.20
CA LEU A 12 -18.67 -26.99 0.23
C LEU A 12 -20.00 -27.03 -0.54
N GLU A 13 -20.37 -28.17 -1.14
CA GLU A 13 -21.61 -28.30 -1.89
C GLU A 13 -22.83 -28.01 -1.00
N GLY A 14 -23.64 -27.02 -1.39
CA GLY A 14 -24.81 -26.59 -0.64
C GLY A 14 -24.52 -25.77 0.62
N MET A 15 -23.25 -25.49 0.95
CA MET A 15 -22.91 -24.59 2.04
C MET A 15 -23.12 -23.12 1.61
N PRO A 16 -23.76 -22.28 2.45
CA PRO A 16 -23.88 -20.86 2.16
C PRO A 16 -22.50 -20.19 2.21
N GLU A 17 -22.32 -19.16 1.39
CA GLU A 17 -21.12 -18.33 1.46
C GLU A 17 -21.05 -17.62 2.82
N HIS A 18 -19.89 -17.70 3.46
CA HIS A 18 -19.63 -17.05 4.74
C HIS A 18 -18.61 -15.93 4.57
N ILE A 19 -19.10 -14.71 4.44
CA ILE A 19 -18.27 -13.51 4.31
C ILE A 19 -17.75 -13.13 5.71
N LEU A 20 -16.43 -13.02 5.84
CA LEU A 20 -15.81 -12.57 7.08
C LEU A 20 -16.07 -11.07 7.30
N PRO A 21 -16.37 -10.64 8.54
CA PRO A 21 -16.49 -9.22 8.84
C PRO A 21 -15.16 -8.50 8.60
N GLU A 22 -15.23 -7.27 8.10
CA GLU A 22 -14.04 -6.45 7.88
C GLU A 22 -13.35 -6.13 9.22
N PRO A 23 -12.07 -6.52 9.41
CA PRO A 23 -11.32 -6.14 10.59
C PRO A 23 -11.11 -4.62 10.67
N PRO A 24 -11.04 -4.03 11.87
CA PRO A 24 -10.70 -2.62 12.01
C PRO A 24 -9.26 -2.34 11.56
N GLY A 25 -9.00 -1.10 11.13
CA GLY A 25 -7.66 -0.66 10.74
C GLY A 25 -7.27 -0.97 9.29
N LEU A 26 -8.25 -1.34 8.45
CA LEU A 26 -8.07 -1.44 7.01
C LEU A 26 -8.43 -0.11 6.32
N VAL A 27 -7.70 0.21 5.25
CA VAL A 27 -7.94 1.38 4.40
C VAL A 27 -7.87 0.99 2.93
N TYR A 28 -8.71 1.62 2.12
CA TYR A 28 -8.74 1.43 0.67
C TYR A 28 -7.92 2.55 0.02
N SER A 29 -6.89 2.20 -0.75
CA SER A 29 -6.05 3.16 -1.47
C SER A 29 -6.09 2.92 -2.98
N ARG A 30 -6.08 3.99 -3.76
CA ARG A 30 -6.00 3.91 -5.23
C ARG A 30 -4.53 3.80 -5.65
N ILE A 31 -4.13 2.65 -6.17
CA ILE A 31 -2.76 2.34 -6.56
C ILE A 31 -2.66 2.05 -8.06
N ASN A 32 -1.52 2.35 -8.66
CA ASN A 32 -1.20 1.95 -10.03
C ASN A 32 -0.78 0.47 -10.02
N LYS A 33 -1.50 -0.39 -10.74
CA LYS A 33 -1.29 -1.85 -10.72
C LYS A 33 0.07 -2.32 -11.25
N ILE A 34 0.77 -1.47 -12.01
CA ILE A 34 2.08 -1.78 -12.60
C ILE A 34 3.19 -1.42 -11.62
N THR A 35 3.08 -0.29 -10.93
CA THR A 35 4.13 0.24 -10.05
C THR A 35 3.92 -0.06 -8.56
N GLY A 36 2.69 -0.39 -8.16
CA GLY A 36 2.31 -0.56 -6.75
C GLY A 36 2.24 0.73 -5.94
N LYS A 37 2.51 1.90 -6.54
CA LYS A 37 2.47 3.21 -5.88
C LYS A 37 1.09 3.84 -5.97
N LEU A 38 0.86 4.91 -5.20
CA LEU A 38 -0.36 5.72 -5.34
C LEU A 38 -0.57 6.17 -6.77
N ALA A 39 -1.79 5.94 -7.28
CA ALA A 39 -2.16 6.30 -8.64
C ALA A 39 -2.34 7.81 -8.77
N ARG A 40 -1.83 8.38 -9.87
CA ARG A 40 -2.08 9.79 -10.21
C ARG A 40 -3.55 10.01 -10.59
N PRO A 41 -4.07 11.24 -10.48
CA PRO A 41 -5.35 11.58 -11.10
C PRO A 41 -5.35 11.16 -12.57
N ASN A 42 -6.42 10.48 -13.01
CA ASN A 42 -6.59 9.95 -14.37
C ASN A 42 -5.60 8.86 -14.82
N ASP A 43 -4.86 8.24 -13.90
CA ASP A 43 -4.06 7.07 -14.21
C ASP A 43 -4.97 5.93 -14.72
N PRO A 44 -4.80 5.47 -15.98
CA PRO A 44 -5.63 4.44 -16.59
C PRO A 44 -5.38 3.05 -16.00
N ASP A 45 -4.26 2.85 -15.30
CA ASP A 45 -3.86 1.59 -14.69
C ASP A 45 -4.14 1.56 -13.18
N ALA A 46 -4.99 2.45 -12.71
CA ALA A 46 -5.36 2.51 -11.31
C ALA A 46 -6.37 1.43 -10.90
N MET A 47 -6.17 0.88 -9.70
CA MET A 47 -7.09 -0.02 -9.00
C MET A 47 -7.19 0.38 -7.53
N PHE A 48 -8.21 -0.11 -6.84
CA PHE A 48 -8.26 -0.05 -5.38
C PHE A 48 -7.60 -1.30 -4.79
N GLU A 49 -6.86 -1.11 -3.71
CA GLU A 49 -6.26 -2.17 -2.92
C GLU A 49 -6.45 -1.87 -1.44
N VAL A 50 -6.57 -2.92 -0.63
CA VAL A 50 -6.78 -2.82 0.81
C VAL A 50 -5.45 -2.95 1.53
N PHE A 51 -5.18 -2.00 2.42
CA PHE A 51 -3.97 -1.98 3.24
C PHE A 51 -4.33 -1.94 4.71
N ARG A 52 -3.45 -2.50 5.54
CA ARG A 52 -3.38 -2.11 6.94
C ARG A 52 -3.00 -0.64 7.00
N SER A 53 -3.66 0.15 7.84
CA SER A 53 -3.52 1.61 7.86
C SER A 53 -2.06 2.07 8.02
N GLU A 54 -1.25 1.33 8.79
CA GLU A 54 0.18 1.61 9.00
C GLU A 54 1.08 1.30 7.78
N HIS A 55 0.58 0.53 6.80
CA HIS A 55 1.33 0.13 5.61
C HIS A 55 0.76 0.72 4.33
N ALA A 56 -0.29 1.54 4.43
CA ALA A 56 -0.88 2.18 3.27
C ALA A 56 0.14 3.13 2.61
N PRO A 57 0.25 3.12 1.28
CA PRO A 57 1.17 4.02 0.59
C PRO A 57 0.74 5.47 0.83
N SER A 58 1.64 6.29 1.36
CA SER A 58 1.37 7.71 1.61
C SER A 58 2.03 8.56 0.53
N ALA A 59 1.43 9.71 0.21
CA ALA A 59 2.03 10.68 -0.72
C ALA A 59 3.34 11.29 -0.18
N LEU A 60 3.60 11.15 1.14
CA LEU A 60 4.83 11.63 1.79
C LEU A 60 5.98 10.62 1.72
N ASN A 61 5.71 9.33 1.48
CA ASN A 61 6.75 8.32 1.31
C ASN A 61 7.29 8.36 -0.12
N ASN A 62 7.79 9.54 -0.52
CA ASN A 62 8.85 9.57 -1.50
C ASN A 62 10.05 8.94 -0.81
N ASP A 63 10.65 7.92 -1.40
CA ASP A 63 11.97 7.40 -1.05
C ASP A 63 13.04 8.50 -1.23
N THR A 64 12.95 9.57 -0.44
CA THR A 64 13.99 10.57 -0.26
C THR A 64 14.74 10.17 0.99
N GLN A 65 15.38 9.00 0.97
CA GLN A 65 16.71 8.93 1.56
C GLN A 65 17.58 9.82 0.65
N ALA A 66 17.55 11.13 0.90
CA ALA A 66 18.54 12.02 0.32
C ALA A 66 19.91 11.43 0.65
N PRO A 67 20.84 11.32 -0.31
CA PRO A 67 22.20 10.96 0.03
C PRO A 67 22.67 11.99 1.06
N VAL A 68 23.02 11.51 2.25
CA VAL A 68 23.69 12.32 3.26
C VAL A 68 25.04 12.69 2.63
N PHE A 69 25.09 13.84 1.96
CA PHE A 69 26.34 14.47 1.60
C PHE A 69 26.93 15.01 2.90
N ASP A 70 27.84 14.23 3.47
CA ASP A 70 28.70 14.68 4.53
C ASP A 70 29.66 15.72 3.93
N SER A 71 29.34 16.99 4.11
CA SER A 71 30.25 18.09 3.84
C SER A 71 30.57 18.76 5.17
N ASP A 72 31.53 18.15 5.88
CA ASP A 72 32.40 18.85 6.81
C ASP A 72 33.03 20.04 6.09
N SER A 73 32.58 21.25 6.43
CA SER A 73 33.36 22.50 6.42
C SER A 73 32.51 23.66 6.92
N GLY A 74 32.80 24.09 8.15
CA GLY A 74 32.93 25.49 8.57
C GLY A 74 31.85 26.52 8.20
N ASP A 75 31.15 26.97 9.25
CA ASP A 75 30.75 28.36 9.51
C ASP A 75 29.56 28.99 8.75
N SER A 76 28.51 29.30 9.54
CA SER A 76 27.55 30.43 9.43
C SER A 76 26.57 30.43 8.24
N GLU A 77 25.27 30.76 8.34
CA GLU A 77 24.50 31.58 9.28
C GLU A 77 23.11 30.96 9.51
N ILE A 78 22.57 31.19 10.71
CA ILE A 78 21.14 31.09 11.00
C ILE A 78 20.40 32.10 10.11
N ILE A 79 19.42 31.65 9.33
CA ILE A 79 18.37 32.53 8.83
C ILE A 79 17.02 31.93 9.26
N ASP A 80 16.42 32.62 10.23
CA ASP A 80 15.06 32.45 10.73
C ASP A 80 14.03 32.40 9.60
N LEU A 81 13.02 31.55 9.74
CA LEU A 81 11.66 31.93 9.35
C LEU A 81 10.65 31.21 10.25
N PHE A 82 10.04 31.98 11.15
CA PHE A 82 8.66 31.77 11.55
C PHE A 82 7.74 31.83 10.32
#